data_AF-A0A529Q8E4-F1
#
_entry.id   AF-A0A529Q8E4-F1
#
_cell.length_a   1.000
_cell.length_b   1.000
_cell.length_c   1.000
_cell.angle_alpha   90.00
_cell.angle_beta   90.00
_cell.angle_gamma   90.00
#
_symmetry.space_group_name_H-M   'P 1'
#
loop_
_entity.id
_entity.type
_entity.pdbx_description
1 polymer ?
#
loop_
_entity_poly.entity_id
_entity_poly.type
_entity_poly.pdbx_seq_one_letter_code
_entity_poly.pdbx_strand_id
1 'polypeptide(L)' 'MADTQKPLIEICVEGIDGLLAAQAAGADRVELCAS' A
#
# COMPACT_ATOMS: atom_id res chain seq x y z
N MET A 1 15.75 22.90 1.23
CA MET A 1 14.68 22.49 2.16
C MET A 1 14.58 20.99 1.99
N ALA A 2 15.02 20.18 2.95
CA ALA A 2 14.68 18.76 2.91
C ALA A 2 13.19 18.72 3.26
N ASP A 3 12.35 18.56 2.25
CA ASP A 3 10.96 18.17 2.47
C ASP A 3 11.02 16.98 3.43
N THR A 4 10.33 17.04 4.56
CA THR A 4 10.24 15.91 5.48
C THR A 4 9.45 14.84 4.74
N GLN A 5 10.13 14.08 3.88
CA GLN A 5 9.51 13.17 2.94
C GLN A 5 8.92 12.04 3.77
N LYS A 6 7.62 12.12 4.02
CA LYS A 6 6.88 11.09 4.73
C LYS A 6 7.17 9.76 4.00
N PRO A 7 7.58 8.70 4.72
CA PRO A 7 7.82 7.41 4.09
C PRO A 7 6.51 6.95 3.45
N LEU A 8 6.60 6.50 2.19
CA LEU A 8 5.49 5.89 1.48
C LEU A 8 5.49 4.40 1.76
N ILE A 9 4.32 3.87 2.13
CA ILE A 9 4.12 2.45 2.41
C ILE A 9 3.36 1.82 1.25
N GLU A 10 3.99 0.81 0.65
CA GLU A 10 3.42 -0.02 -0.40
C GLU A 10 3.23 -1.46 0.09
N ILE A 11 2.09 -2.05 -0.25
CA ILE A 11 1.72 -3.41 0.16
C ILE A 11 1.34 -4.23 -1.08
N CYS A 12 2.06 -5.33 -1.34
CA CYS A 12 1.64 -6.38 -2.27
C CYS A 12 0.57 -7.25 -1.62
N VAL A 13 -0.51 -7.55 -2.34
CA VAL A 13 -1.59 -8.43 -1.88
C VAL A 13 -1.97 -9.41 -2.99
N GLU A 14 -2.36 -10.63 -2.60
CA GLU A 14 -2.69 -11.70 -3.55
C GLU A 14 -4.15 -11.65 -4.04
N GLY A 15 -4.98 -10.74 -3.52
CA GLY A 15 -6.41 -10.73 -3.83
C GLY A 15 -7.16 -9.49 -3.34
N ILE A 16 -8.41 -9.39 -3.77
CA ILE A 16 -9.26 -8.20 -3.57
C ILE A 16 -9.53 -7.92 -2.08
N ASP A 17 -9.72 -8.96 -1.26
CA ASP A 17 -9.93 -8.78 0.18
C ASP A 17 -8.71 -8.13 0.83
N GLY A 18 -7.51 -8.56 0.43
CA GLY A 18 -6.25 -7.94 0.86
C GLY A 18 -6.11 -6.50 0.36
N LEU A 19 -6.56 -6.23 -0.86
CA LEU A 19 -6.53 -4.87 -1.44
C LEU A 19 -7.41 -3.91 -0.63
N LEU A 20 -8.64 -4.30 -0.35
CA LEU A 20 -9.59 -3.50 0.44
C LEU A 20 -9.09 -3.28 1.86
N ALA A 21 -8.53 -4.32 2.50
CA ALA A 21 -7.96 -4.22 3.84
C ALA A 21 -6.75 -3.26 3.87
N ALA A 22 -5.83 -3.36 2.92
CA ALA A 22 -4.65 -2.50 2.83
C ALA A 22 -5.01 -1.03 2.57
N GLN A 23 -6.02 -0.77 1.71
CA GLN A 23 -6.53 0.59 1.51
C GLN A 23 -7.17 1.16 2.78
N ALA A 24 -8.00 0.38 3.47
CA ALA A 24 -8.63 0.81 4.72
C ALA A 24 -7.61 1.06 5.85
N ALA A 25 -6.48 0.36 5.84
CA ALA A 25 -5.38 0.56 6.78
C ALA A 25 -4.50 1.77 6.48
N GLY A 26 -4.69 2.43 5.33
CA GLY A 26 -3.97 3.64 4.95
C GLY A 26 -2.67 3.40 4.19
N ALA A 27 -2.56 2.30 3.45
CA ALA A 27 -1.46 2.11 2.50
C ALA A 27 -1.48 3.22 1.44
N ASP A 28 -0.32 3.81 1.15
CA ASP A 28 -0.20 4.84 0.12
C ASP A 28 -0.35 4.23 -1.28
N ARG A 29 0.12 2.98 -1.44
CA ARG A 29 -0.04 2.16 -2.65
C ARG A 29 -0.33 0.71 -2.29
N VAL A 30 -1.16 0.08 -3.09
CA VAL A 30 -1.44 -1.36 -2.99
C VAL A 30 -1.24 -1.98 -4.38
N GLU A 31 -0.44 -3.02 -4.46
CA GLU A 31 -0.18 -3.79 -5.69
C GLU A 31 -0.90 -5.13 -5.61
N LEU A 32 -1.68 -5.46 -6.63
CA LEU A 32 -2.26 -6.80 -6.79
C LEU A 32 -1.20 -7.68 -7.44
N CYS A 33 -0.62 -8.53 -6.62
CA CYS A 33 0.45 -9.43 -6.99
C CYS A 33 -0.17 -10.82 -7.23
N ALA A 34 0.41 -11.57 -8.15
CA ALA A 34 0.15 -12.99 -8.32
C ALA A 34 1.52 -13.62 -8.38
N SER A 35 1.88 -14.37 -7.33
CA SER A 35 3.20 -15.01 -7.19
C SER A 35 3.70 -15.69 -8.47
#